data_AF-A0A068QVF0-F1
#
_entry.id   AF-A0A068QVF0-F1
#
_cell.length_a   1.000
_cell.length_b   1.000
_cell.length_c   1.000
_cell.angle_alpha   90.00
_cell.angle_beta   90.00
_cell.angle_gamma   90.00
#
_symmetry.space_group_name_H-M   'P 1'
#
loop_
_entity.id
_entity.type
_entity.pdbx_description
1 polymer ?
#
loop_
_entity_poly.entity_id
_entity_poly.type
_entity_poly.pdbx_seq_one_letter_code
_entity_poly.pdbx_strand_id
1 'polypeptide(L)'
;MLNKIKAGAQLGHYRLVYFDEAGFAASPPVQYGWSPRGKPHETEPQEHDRRSVLGALKYTDNTLFYQTTSGSITRDDVIDFLEQLAQQGDNRLTFLVLGNARIHHGIEEKIRNSWLREHNLFLFYLPAYSPELNLIEIVWKQAKYHWRRFITWTQETMENELNTLLGGYGNQFAINFS
;
A
#
# COMPACT_ATOMS: atom_id res chain seq x y z
N MET A 1 -2.05 -17.84 -13.22
CA MET A 1 -3.25 -16.99 -13.43
C MET A 1 -2.91 -15.51 -13.38
N LEU A 2 -2.27 -15.03 -12.29
CA LEU A 2 -1.89 -13.61 -12.12
C LEU A 2 -1.08 -13.02 -13.29
N ASN A 3 -0.13 -13.75 -13.87
CA ASN A 3 0.64 -13.27 -15.04
C ASN A 3 -0.25 -12.97 -16.27
N LYS A 4 -1.33 -13.74 -16.48
CA LYS A 4 -2.30 -13.47 -17.56
C LYS A 4 -3.09 -12.20 -17.29
N ILE A 5 -3.45 -11.97 -16.03
CA ILE A 5 -4.14 -10.73 -15.60
C ILE A 5 -3.21 -9.52 -15.79
N LYS A 6 -1.93 -9.63 -15.40
CA LYS A 6 -0.92 -8.58 -15.63
C LYS A 6 -0.79 -8.24 -17.12
N ALA A 7 -0.65 -9.24 -17.98
CA ALA A 7 -0.56 -9.03 -19.43
C ALA A 7 -1.84 -8.39 -19.99
N GLY A 8 -3.03 -8.85 -19.58
CA GLY A 8 -4.30 -8.25 -19.98
C GLY A 8 -4.49 -6.81 -19.50
N ALA A 9 -3.98 -6.48 -18.31
CA ALA A 9 -4.01 -5.12 -17.77
C ALA A 9 -3.06 -4.17 -18.52
N GLN A 10 -1.89 -4.65 -18.96
CA GLN A 10 -0.98 -3.89 -19.83
C GLN A 10 -1.59 -3.63 -21.21
N LEU A 11 -2.37 -4.58 -21.73
CA LEU A 11 -3.14 -4.41 -22.97
C LEU A 11 -4.42 -3.57 -22.79
N GLY A 12 -4.70 -3.09 -21.57
CA GLY A 12 -5.81 -2.21 -21.25
C GLY A 12 -7.18 -2.90 -21.16
N HIS A 13 -7.26 -4.23 -21.27
CA HIS A 13 -8.53 -4.98 -21.19
C HIS A 13 -9.22 -4.85 -19.83
N TYR A 14 -8.42 -4.80 -18.76
CA TYR A 14 -8.88 -4.71 -17.38
C TYR A 14 -7.96 -3.76 -16.61
N ARG A 15 -8.39 -3.33 -15.43
CA ARG A 15 -7.54 -2.68 -14.44
C ARG A 15 -7.00 -3.72 -13.47
N LEU A 16 -5.78 -3.51 -13.00
CA LEU A 16 -5.15 -4.33 -11.97
C LEU A 16 -4.67 -3.41 -10.86
N VAL A 17 -5.16 -3.65 -9.65
CA VAL A 17 -4.82 -2.85 -8.46
C VAL A 17 -4.36 -3.80 -7.37
N TYR A 18 -3.25 -3.49 -6.73
CA TYR A 18 -2.72 -4.23 -5.59
C TYR A 18 -3.04 -3.48 -4.30
N PHE A 19 -3.71 -4.14 -3.37
CA PHE A 19 -4.11 -3.56 -2.10
C PHE A 19 -3.38 -4.24 -0.93
N ASP A 20 -2.98 -3.43 0.04
CA ASP A 20 -2.35 -3.88 1.28
C ASP A 20 -2.29 -2.75 2.33
N GLU A 21 -1.97 -3.13 3.56
CA GLU A 21 -1.73 -2.23 4.68
C GLU A 21 -0.27 -2.20 5.13
N ALA A 22 0.20 -1.03 5.55
CA ALA A 22 1.53 -0.88 6.12
C ALA A 22 1.54 0.00 7.37
N GLY A 23 2.23 -0.46 8.42
CA GLY A 23 2.57 0.39 9.57
C GLY A 23 3.88 1.16 9.34
N PHE A 24 3.88 2.45 9.64
CA PHE A 24 5.05 3.33 9.66
C PHE A 24 5.26 3.86 11.07
N ALA A 25 6.42 3.57 11.66
CA ALA A 25 6.81 4.09 12.96
C ALA A 25 7.50 5.46 12.83
N ALA A 26 7.43 6.24 13.90
CA ALA A 26 8.13 7.51 14.05
C ALA A 26 9.65 7.32 14.03
N SER A 27 10.16 6.24 14.60
CA SER A 27 11.56 5.83 14.42
C SER A 27 11.77 5.15 13.06
N PRO A 28 12.88 5.46 12.35
CA PRO A 28 13.24 4.71 11.14
C PRO A 28 13.59 3.27 11.48
N PRO A 29 13.36 2.32 10.56
CA PRO A 29 14.02 1.03 10.67
C PRO A 29 15.54 1.22 10.56
N VAL A 30 16.29 0.42 11.31
CA VAL A 30 17.76 0.40 11.20
C VAL A 30 18.14 -0.08 9.81
N GLN A 31 18.84 0.76 9.05
CA GLN A 31 19.30 0.48 7.70
C GLN A 31 20.79 0.15 7.70
N TYR A 32 21.22 -0.68 6.75
CA TYR A 32 22.63 -0.84 6.46
C TYR A 32 23.15 0.43 5.78
N GLY A 33 24.25 0.98 6.27
CA GLY A 33 24.86 2.19 5.73
C GLY A 33 26.31 2.33 6.13
N TRP A 34 27.02 3.18 5.39
CA TRP A 34 28.41 3.56 5.71
C TRP A 34 28.40 4.81 6.58
N SER A 35 29.10 4.73 7.71
CA SER A 35 29.33 5.86 8.59
C SER A 35 30.83 6.03 8.86
N PRO A 36 31.31 7.26 9.12
CA PRO A 36 32.68 7.46 9.57
C PRO A 36 32.99 6.61 10.81
N ARG A 37 34.22 6.11 10.89
CA ARG A 37 34.65 5.27 12.01
C ARG A 37 34.48 6.04 13.34
N GLY A 38 33.73 5.44 14.27
CA GLY A 38 33.43 6.04 15.58
C GLY A 38 32.30 7.07 15.60
N LYS A 39 31.58 7.26 14.48
CA LYS A 39 30.40 8.13 14.39
C LYS A 39 29.27 7.40 13.67
N PRO A 40 28.68 6.35 14.28
CA PRO A 40 27.55 5.64 13.67
C PRO A 40 26.39 6.61 13.41
N HIS A 41 25.53 6.26 12.45
CA HIS A 41 24.25 6.95 12.32
C HIS A 41 23.36 6.55 13.50
N GLU A 42 22.83 7.54 14.20
CA GLU A 42 22.03 7.36 15.41
C GLU A 42 20.68 8.06 15.21
N THR A 43 19.64 7.52 15.84
CA THR A 43 18.28 8.07 15.82
C THR A 43 17.61 7.72 17.14
N GLU A 44 16.73 8.59 17.62
CA GLU A 44 16.01 8.34 18.87
C GLU A 44 14.94 7.26 18.67
N PRO A 45 14.91 6.19 19.48
CA PRO A 45 13.87 5.18 19.39
C PRO A 45 12.52 5.78 19.82
N GLN A 46 11.51 5.57 18.98
CA GLN A 46 10.13 5.98 19.22
C GLN A 46 9.23 4.85 18.72
N GLU A 47 8.84 3.97 19.64
CA GLU A 47 8.09 2.74 19.32
C GLU A 47 6.57 2.95 19.39
N HIS A 48 6.11 3.95 20.16
CA HIS A 48 4.69 4.16 20.43
C HIS A 48 3.98 5.01 19.37
N ASP A 49 4.73 5.86 18.67
CA ASP A 49 4.19 6.69 17.59
C ASP A 49 4.22 5.94 16.25
N ARG A 50 3.04 5.54 15.79
CA ARG A 50 2.84 4.84 14.51
C ARG A 50 1.65 5.41 13.75
N ARG A 51 1.71 5.31 12.43
CA ARG A 51 0.56 5.45 11.53
C ARG A 51 0.38 4.17 10.73
N SER A 52 -0.86 3.77 10.55
CA SER A 52 -1.20 2.69 9.65
C SER A 52 -1.67 3.30 8.33
N VAL A 53 -1.30 2.66 7.22
CA VAL A 53 -1.57 3.14 5.87
C VAL A 53 -2.33 2.05 5.14
N LEU A 54 -3.47 2.41 4.55
CA LEU A 54 -4.15 1.63 3.52
C LEU A 54 -3.63 2.12 2.17
N GLY A 55 -3.21 1.20 1.30
CA GLY A 55 -2.69 1.56 -0.02
C GLY A 55 -3.27 0.71 -1.14
N ALA A 56 -3.45 1.32 -2.30
CA ALA A 56 -3.84 0.70 -3.55
C ALA A 56 -2.88 1.16 -4.66
N LEU A 57 -2.06 0.24 -5.15
CA LEU A 57 -1.14 0.46 -6.27
C LEU A 57 -1.83 0.09 -7.59
N LYS A 58 -2.08 1.09 -8.44
CA LYS A 58 -2.61 0.89 -9.80
C LYS A 58 -1.47 0.42 -10.70
N TYR A 59 -1.52 -0.83 -11.15
CA TYR A 59 -0.39 -1.50 -11.81
C TYR A 59 0.06 -0.82 -13.10
N THR A 60 -0.88 -0.52 -14.00
CA THR A 60 -0.57 0.05 -15.32
C THR A 60 -0.11 1.50 -15.21
N ASP A 61 -0.75 2.28 -14.34
CA ASP A 61 -0.46 3.72 -14.18
C ASP A 61 0.75 3.97 -13.28
N ASN A 62 1.20 2.94 -12.54
CA ASN A 62 2.22 3.02 -11.50
C ASN A 62 1.95 4.14 -10.47
N THR A 63 0.68 4.29 -10.08
CA THR A 63 0.24 5.31 -9.11
C THR A 63 -0.25 4.67 -7.82
N LEU A 64 -0.04 5.36 -6.70
CA LEU A 64 -0.45 4.91 -5.37
C LEU A 64 -1.61 5.78 -4.86
N PHE A 65 -2.75 5.15 -4.62
CA PHE A 65 -3.82 5.74 -3.81
C PHE A 65 -3.66 5.26 -2.38
N TYR A 66 -3.72 6.15 -1.39
CA TYR A 66 -3.50 5.76 0.00
C TYR A 66 -4.29 6.62 0.98
N GLN A 67 -4.51 6.08 2.17
CA GLN A 67 -5.07 6.78 3.32
C GLN A 67 -4.29 6.42 4.58
N THR A 68 -4.14 7.38 5.48
CA THR A 68 -3.40 7.21 6.74
C THR A 68 -4.36 7.28 7.91
N THR A 69 -4.18 6.39 8.90
CA THR A 69 -4.94 6.42 10.14
C THR A 69 -4.02 6.34 11.36
N SER A 70 -4.43 7.00 12.44
CA SER A 70 -3.84 6.82 13.76
C SER A 70 -4.44 5.59 14.42
N GLY A 71 -3.63 4.55 14.64
CA GLY A 71 -4.06 3.33 15.32
C GLY A 71 -4.14 2.11 14.40
N SER A 72 -4.92 1.12 14.82
CA SER A 72 -5.09 -0.14 14.11
C SER A 72 -6.17 -0.02 13.04
N ILE A 73 -5.92 -0.59 11.87
CA ILE A 73 -6.91 -0.68 10.79
C ILE A 73 -7.92 -1.78 11.12
N THR A 74 -9.20 -1.44 11.01
CA THR A 74 -10.32 -2.35 11.16
C THR A 74 -10.83 -2.81 9.79
N ARG A 75 -11.73 -3.80 9.79
CA ARG A 75 -12.41 -4.22 8.55
C ARG A 75 -13.25 -3.08 7.95
N ASP A 76 -13.88 -2.27 8.80
CA ASP A 76 -14.75 -1.19 8.32
C ASP A 76 -13.92 -0.12 7.60
N ASP A 77 -12.72 0.21 8.12
CA ASP A 77 -11.76 1.09 7.43
C ASP A 77 -11.36 0.53 6.05
N VAL A 78 -11.17 -0.80 5.95
CA VAL A 78 -10.88 -1.46 4.66
C VAL A 78 -12.07 -1.32 3.71
N ILE A 79 -13.30 -1.57 4.19
CA ILE A 79 -14.51 -1.45 3.37
C ILE A 79 -14.67 -0.02 2.84
N ASP A 80 -14.52 0.98 3.70
CA ASP A 80 -14.63 2.39 3.34
C ASP A 80 -13.55 2.82 2.34
N PHE A 81 -12.33 2.32 2.49
CA PHE A 81 -11.25 2.56 1.54
C PHE A 81 -11.52 1.92 0.18
N LEU A 82 -12.01 0.67 0.16
CA LEU A 82 -12.33 -0.04 -1.08
C LEU A 82 -13.55 0.54 -1.80
N GLU A 83 -14.52 1.06 -1.07
CA GLU A 83 -15.66 1.79 -1.62
C GLU A 83 -15.20 3.03 -2.40
N GLN A 84 -14.33 3.85 -1.79
CA GLN A 84 -13.75 5.02 -2.46
C GLN A 84 -12.93 4.62 -3.70
N LEU A 85 -12.21 3.51 -3.63
CA LEU A 85 -11.44 2.98 -4.76
C LEU A 85 -12.35 2.49 -5.89
N ALA A 86 -13.47 1.86 -5.56
CA ALA A 86 -14.47 1.36 -6.52
C ALA A 86 -15.07 2.51 -7.33
N GLN A 87 -15.37 3.63 -6.66
CA GLN A 87 -15.94 4.84 -7.27
C GLN A 87 -14.97 5.56 -8.23
N GLN A 88 -13.66 5.32 -8.13
CA GLN A 88 -12.64 5.83 -9.06
C GLN A 88 -12.46 4.96 -10.33
N GLY A 89 -13.37 4.02 -10.58
CA GLY A 89 -13.34 3.15 -11.76
C GLY A 89 -13.67 3.86 -13.08
N ASP A 90 -13.22 3.29 -14.20
CA ASP A 90 -13.48 3.78 -15.56
C ASP A 90 -14.34 2.79 -16.38
N ASN A 91 -15.26 2.09 -15.72
CA ASN A 91 -16.12 1.02 -16.23
C ASN A 91 -15.41 -0.28 -16.66
N ARG A 92 -14.08 -0.34 -16.69
CA ARG A 92 -13.37 -1.60 -16.91
C ARG A 92 -13.42 -2.48 -15.65
N LEU A 93 -13.46 -3.79 -15.86
CA LEU A 93 -13.26 -4.76 -14.78
C LEU A 93 -11.95 -4.46 -14.07
N THR A 94 -12.02 -4.27 -12.75
CA THR A 94 -10.86 -4.02 -11.89
C THR A 94 -10.61 -5.27 -11.05
N PHE A 95 -9.48 -5.94 -11.29
CA PHE A 95 -8.97 -6.98 -10.41
C PHE A 95 -8.24 -6.33 -9.24
N LEU A 96 -8.83 -6.40 -8.06
CA LEU A 96 -8.22 -5.93 -6.82
C LEU A 96 -7.54 -7.10 -6.12
N VAL A 97 -6.22 -7.12 -6.15
CA VAL A 97 -5.38 -8.16 -5.57
C VAL A 97 -5.21 -7.89 -4.07
N LEU A 98 -5.53 -8.90 -3.26
CA LEU A 98 -5.45 -8.85 -1.80
C LEU A 98 -4.62 -10.01 -1.25
N GLY A 99 -4.00 -9.80 -0.08
CA GLY A 99 -3.47 -10.89 0.73
C GLY A 99 -4.57 -11.69 1.44
N ASN A 100 -4.18 -12.46 2.47
CA ASN A 100 -5.12 -13.21 3.32
C ASN A 100 -5.15 -12.67 4.75
N ALA A 101 -4.95 -11.37 4.94
CA ALA A 101 -5.06 -10.78 6.27
C ALA A 101 -6.50 -10.95 6.76
N ARG A 102 -6.68 -11.23 8.06
CA ARG A 102 -8.03 -11.46 8.64
C ARG A 102 -9.00 -10.30 8.38
N ILE A 103 -8.48 -9.08 8.32
CA ILE A 103 -9.25 -7.85 8.05
C ILE A 103 -9.75 -7.76 6.60
N HIS A 104 -9.13 -8.47 5.65
CA HIS A 104 -9.59 -8.54 4.25
C HIS A 104 -10.79 -9.48 4.10
N HIS A 105 -10.98 -10.40 5.03
CA HIS A 105 -12.05 -11.40 5.02
C HIS A 105 -13.26 -10.96 5.86
N GLY A 106 -14.41 -11.60 5.63
CA GLY A 106 -15.65 -11.31 6.35
C GLY A 106 -16.37 -10.06 5.83
N ILE A 107 -15.99 -9.55 4.67
CA ILE A 107 -16.77 -8.55 3.92
C ILE A 107 -18.03 -9.26 3.41
N GLU A 108 -19.19 -8.67 3.71
CA GLU A 108 -20.49 -9.24 3.34
C GLU A 108 -20.59 -9.49 1.84
N GLU A 109 -21.21 -10.61 1.47
CA GLU A 109 -21.39 -10.97 0.06
C GLU A 109 -22.18 -9.91 -0.69
N LYS A 110 -23.16 -9.26 -0.03
CA LYS A 110 -23.94 -8.15 -0.60
C LYS A 110 -23.05 -6.98 -1.01
N ILE A 111 -22.08 -6.60 -0.17
CA ILE A 111 -21.14 -5.50 -0.46
C ILE A 111 -20.27 -5.89 -1.66
N ARG A 112 -19.68 -7.09 -1.63
CA ARG A 112 -18.85 -7.60 -2.74
C ARG A 112 -19.62 -7.67 -4.06
N ASN A 113 -20.89 -8.08 -4.01
CA ASN A 113 -21.75 -8.15 -5.18
C ASN A 113 -22.11 -6.76 -5.71
N SER A 114 -22.34 -5.78 -4.82
CA SER A 114 -22.56 -4.38 -5.20
C SER A 114 -21.32 -3.81 -5.89
N TRP A 115 -20.13 -3.96 -5.30
CA TRP A 115 -18.86 -3.56 -5.92
C TRP A 115 -18.65 -4.16 -7.31
N LEU A 116 -18.94 -5.46 -7.49
CA LEU A 116 -18.81 -6.10 -8.78
C LEU A 116 -19.83 -5.57 -9.80
N ARG A 117 -21.10 -5.39 -9.40
CA ARG A 117 -22.18 -5.02 -10.33
C ARG A 117 -22.19 -3.53 -10.69
N GLU A 118 -21.90 -2.68 -9.71
CA GLU A 118 -22.04 -1.23 -9.83
C GLU A 118 -20.72 -0.57 -10.24
N HIS A 119 -19.59 -1.14 -9.81
CA HIS A 119 -18.27 -0.56 -10.02
C HIS A 119 -17.29 -1.45 -10.80
N ASN A 120 -17.72 -2.64 -11.24
CA ASN A 120 -16.87 -3.63 -11.89
C ASN A 120 -15.61 -3.97 -11.08
N LEU A 121 -15.69 -3.95 -9.74
CA LEU A 121 -14.57 -4.28 -8.85
C LEU A 121 -14.68 -5.73 -8.39
N PHE A 122 -13.64 -6.52 -8.69
CA PHE A 122 -13.56 -7.94 -8.33
C PHE A 122 -12.38 -8.19 -7.38
N LEU A 123 -12.69 -8.75 -6.20
CA LEU A 123 -11.68 -9.12 -5.21
C LEU A 123 -10.97 -10.42 -5.63
N PHE A 124 -9.66 -10.35 -5.80
CA PHE A 124 -8.78 -11.45 -6.17
C PHE A 124 -7.80 -11.76 -5.02
N TYR A 125 -8.08 -12.80 -4.25
CA TYR A 125 -7.23 -13.22 -3.14
C TYR A 125 -6.04 -14.03 -3.64
N LEU A 126 -4.84 -13.66 -3.18
CA LEU A 126 -3.62 -14.44 -3.41
C LEU A 126 -3.63 -15.75 -2.59
N PRO A 127 -2.75 -16.71 -2.89
CA PRO A 127 -2.48 -17.81 -1.97
C PRO A 127 -1.98 -17.30 -0.61
N ALA A 128 -2.22 -18.09 0.44
CA ALA A 128 -1.75 -17.75 1.78
C ALA A 128 -0.22 -17.69 1.83
N TYR A 129 0.32 -16.72 2.58
CA TYR A 129 1.77 -16.52 2.77
C TYR A 129 2.56 -16.26 1.47
N SER A 130 1.96 -15.57 0.48
CA SER A 130 2.63 -15.20 -0.77
C SER A 130 2.79 -13.67 -0.96
N PRO A 131 3.43 -12.95 -0.02
CA PRO A 131 3.62 -11.50 -0.13
C PRO A 131 4.42 -11.09 -1.36
N GLU A 132 5.30 -11.96 -1.89
CA GLU A 132 6.08 -11.73 -3.11
C GLU A 132 5.21 -11.55 -4.37
N LEU A 133 3.95 -11.99 -4.33
CA LEU A 133 3.00 -11.81 -5.42
C LEU A 133 2.26 -10.46 -5.33
N ASN A 134 2.29 -9.80 -4.17
CA ASN A 134 1.63 -8.52 -3.93
C ASN A 134 2.62 -7.36 -4.18
N LEU A 135 2.54 -6.72 -5.35
CA LEU A 135 3.57 -5.75 -5.76
C LEU A 135 3.67 -4.51 -4.85
N ILE A 136 2.59 -4.16 -4.15
CA ILE A 136 2.60 -3.02 -3.22
C ILE A 136 3.50 -3.27 -2.00
N GLU A 137 3.76 -4.53 -1.61
CA GLU A 137 4.72 -4.88 -0.55
C GLU A 137 6.15 -4.38 -0.90
N ILE A 138 6.49 -4.37 -2.20
CA ILE A 138 7.75 -3.81 -2.69
C ILE A 138 7.76 -2.29 -2.50
N VAL A 139 6.63 -1.61 -2.74
CA VAL A 139 6.48 -0.16 -2.49
C VAL A 139 6.68 0.13 -1.01
N TRP A 140 6.08 -0.64 -0.11
CA TRP A 140 6.26 -0.48 1.33
C TRP A 140 7.69 -0.70 1.78
N LYS A 141 8.36 -1.72 1.25
CA LYS A 141 9.78 -1.95 1.51
C LYS A 141 10.62 -0.77 1.06
N GLN A 142 10.42 -0.28 -0.17
CA GLN A 142 11.19 0.86 -0.69
C GLN A 142 10.92 2.14 0.10
N ALA A 143 9.66 2.43 0.42
CA ALA A 143 9.28 3.58 1.22
C ALA A 143 9.96 3.57 2.60
N LYS A 144 9.96 2.44 3.30
CA LYS A 144 10.52 2.34 4.66
C LYS A 144 12.04 2.34 4.71
N TYR A 145 12.69 1.66 3.76
CA TYR A 145 14.12 1.34 3.84
C TYR A 145 15.00 2.15 2.89
N HIS A 146 14.43 2.85 1.92
CA HIS A 146 15.23 3.53 0.88
C HIS A 146 14.79 4.98 0.65
N TRP A 147 13.49 5.28 0.66
CA TRP A 147 12.99 6.63 0.40
C TRP A 147 12.85 7.46 1.68
N ARG A 148 12.45 6.82 2.78
CA ARG A 148 12.37 7.47 4.09
C ARG A 148 13.76 7.86 4.57
N ARG A 149 13.91 9.12 4.94
CA ARG A 149 15.13 9.64 5.60
C ARG A 149 15.35 8.95 6.95
N PHE A 150 16.61 8.74 7.31
CA PHE A 150 17.01 8.19 8.61
C PHE A 150 16.95 9.28 9.69
N ILE A 151 15.73 9.71 10.02
CA ILE A 151 15.40 10.64 11.09
C ILE A 151 14.19 10.13 11.89
N THR A 152 14.16 10.42 13.18
CA THR A 152 12.98 10.21 14.02
C THR A 152 11.97 11.32 13.77
N TRP A 153 10.75 10.95 13.40
CA TRP A 153 9.62 11.87 13.31
C TRP A 153 9.01 12.08 14.70
N THR A 154 8.35 13.21 14.93
CA THR A 154 7.58 13.46 16.16
C THR A 154 6.10 13.21 15.92
N GLN A 155 5.30 13.10 16.98
CA GLN A 155 3.84 13.00 16.87
C GLN A 155 3.23 14.12 16.01
N GLU A 156 3.78 15.33 16.09
CA GLU A 156 3.34 16.52 15.34
C GLU A 156 3.71 16.45 13.86
N THR A 157 4.91 15.94 13.52
CA THR A 157 5.39 15.90 12.14
C THR A 157 5.02 14.62 11.40
N MET A 158 4.65 13.56 12.13
CA MET A 158 4.45 12.20 11.63
C MET A 158 3.56 12.14 10.39
N GLU A 159 2.42 12.82 10.43
CA GLU A 159 1.43 12.80 9.35
C GLU A 159 1.94 13.55 8.12
N ASN A 160 2.50 14.75 8.32
CA ASN A 160 3.05 15.55 7.23
C ASN A 160 4.23 14.85 6.54
N GLU A 161 5.14 14.27 7.32
CA GLU A 161 6.31 13.55 6.80
C GLU A 161 5.91 12.29 6.03
N LEU A 162 4.93 11.53 6.56
CA LEU A 162 4.41 10.34 5.88
C LEU A 162 3.68 10.71 4.59
N ASN A 163 2.86 11.77 4.59
CA ASN A 163 2.20 12.27 3.39
C ASN A 163 3.20 12.81 2.37
N THR A 164 4.27 13.47 2.81
CA THR A 164 5.35 13.92 1.92
C THR A 164 6.06 12.72 1.28
N LEU A 165 6.37 11.69 2.07
CA LEU A 165 7.03 10.46 1.60
C LEU A 165 6.17 9.72 0.57
N LEU A 166 4.90 9.45 0.89
CA LEU A 166 4.01 8.67 0.03
C LEU A 166 3.50 9.48 -1.16
N GLY A 167 3.23 10.78 -0.98
CA GLY A 167 2.87 11.70 -2.05
C GLY A 167 3.99 11.94 -3.06
N GLY A 168 5.25 11.62 -2.71
CA GLY A 168 6.37 11.60 -3.64
C GLY A 168 6.35 10.42 -4.62
N TYR A 169 5.54 9.38 -4.39
CA TYR A 169 5.45 8.23 -5.29
C TYR A 169 4.82 8.59 -6.64
N GLY A 170 5.42 8.11 -7.73
CA GLY A 170 5.08 8.46 -9.11
C GLY A 170 5.79 9.71 -9.64
N ASN A 171 6.44 10.50 -8.78
CA ASN A 171 7.18 11.70 -9.18
C ASN A 171 8.65 11.68 -8.72
N GLN A 172 8.88 11.67 -7.40
CA GLN A 172 10.21 11.59 -6.80
C GLN A 172 10.71 10.15 -6.69
N PHE A 173 9.78 9.21 -6.47
CA PHE A 173 10.05 7.80 -6.30
C PHE A 173 9.20 6.99 -7.27
N ALA A 174 9.79 6.01 -7.94
CA ALA A 174 9.04 5.06 -8.76
C ALA A 174 9.76 3.71 -8.75
N ILE A 175 8.98 2.64 -8.88
CA ILE A 175 9.52 1.29 -9.05
C ILE A 175 9.16 0.85 -10.47
N ASN A 176 10.13 0.28 -11.17
CA ASN A 176 9.85 -0.41 -12.43
C ASN A 176 9.48 -1.87 -12.13
N PHE A 177 8.24 -2.22 -12.45
CA PHE A 177 7.70 -3.58 -12.28
C PHE A 177 7.70 -4.40 -13.59
N SER A 178 8.38 -3.90 -14.63
CA SER A 178 8.51 -4.53 -15.95
C SER A 178 9.72 -5.46 -16.03
#